data_AF-A0A353NKR7-F1
#
_entry.id   AF-A0A353NKR7-F1
#
_cell.length_a   1.000
_cell.length_b   1.000
_cell.length_c   1.000
_cell.angle_alpha   90.00
_cell.angle_beta   90.00
_cell.angle_gamma   90.00
#
_symmetry.space_group_name_H-M   'P 1'
#
loop_
_entity.id
_entity.type
_entity.pdbx_description
1 polymer ?
#
loop_
_entity_poly.entity_id
_entity_poly.type
_entity_poly.pdbx_seq_one_letter_code
_entity_poly.pdbx_strand_id
1 'polypeptide(L)'
;MYNKGTIIPGLIMFVLLVTFPLWFNAFSTASDVPKVELPPGGEKQCVAPAAEMRASHMVMLNEWRDEVLRDGKRTAVTVGGKEYRKGLQMACMECHTNKEKFCDSCHLYTSVKPYCWDCHLTPGQAKKETH
;
A
#
# COMPACT_ATOMS: atom_id res chain seq x y z
N MET A 1 22.61 3.61 55.38
CA MET A 1 21.28 4.24 55.19
C MET A 1 21.12 4.50 53.70
N TYR A 2 20.21 3.80 53.04
CA TYR A 2 19.97 3.97 51.60
C TYR A 2 19.35 5.35 51.39
N ASN A 3 19.88 6.18 50.49
CA ASN A 3 19.39 7.51 50.15
C ASN A 3 18.03 7.43 49.42
N LYS A 4 17.04 6.87 50.11
CA LYS A 4 15.70 6.54 49.60
C LYS A 4 14.98 7.78 49.09
N GLY A 5 15.29 8.96 49.66
CA GLY A 5 14.72 10.25 49.26
C GLY A 5 15.18 10.78 47.89
N THR A 6 16.35 10.39 47.39
CA THR A 6 16.85 10.80 46.07
C THR A 6 16.75 9.67 45.02
N ILE A 7 16.80 8.41 45.46
CA ILE A 7 16.76 7.25 44.56
C ILE A 7 15.33 7.01 44.03
N ILE A 8 14.30 7.11 44.89
CA ILE A 8 12.91 6.92 44.47
C ILE A 8 12.49 7.88 43.34
N PRO A 9 12.69 9.22 43.46
CA PRO A 9 12.28 10.12 42.39
C PRO A 9 13.05 9.89 41.08
N GLY A 10 14.35 9.55 41.17
CA GLY A 10 15.14 9.18 39.99
C GLY A 10 14.62 7.91 39.30
N LEU A 11 14.23 6.91 40.07
CA LEU A 11 13.67 5.65 39.55
C LEU A 11 12.32 5.88 38.87
N ILE A 12 11.44 6.70 39.45
CA ILE A 12 10.15 7.06 38.85
C ILE A 12 10.38 7.79 37.51
N MET A 13 11.29 8.77 37.46
CA MET A 13 11.61 9.49 36.24
C MET A 13 12.17 8.56 35.16
N PHE A 14 13.05 7.63 35.55
CA PHE A 14 13.60 6.63 34.65
C PHE A 14 12.52 5.71 34.07
N VAL A 15 11.60 5.19 34.90
CA VAL A 15 10.50 4.35 34.41
C VAL A 15 9.59 5.13 33.47
N LEU A 16 9.26 6.39 33.78
CA LEU A 16 8.45 7.23 32.90
C LEU A 16 9.13 7.48 31.55
N LEU A 17 10.44 7.76 31.53
CA LEU A 17 11.19 7.96 30.29
C LEU A 17 11.31 6.68 29.46
N VAL A 18 11.61 5.54 30.08
CA VAL A 18 11.75 4.26 29.39
C VAL A 18 10.43 3.77 28.84
N THR A 19 9.33 4.00 29.57
CA THR A 19 7.98 3.64 29.10
C THR A 19 7.33 4.71 28.23
N PHE A 20 7.93 5.91 28.10
CA PHE A 20 7.38 7.03 27.33
C PHE A 20 6.96 6.63 25.91
N PRO A 21 7.73 5.86 25.12
CA PRO A 21 7.30 5.45 23.78
C PRO A 21 6.02 4.62 23.78
N LEU A 22 5.76 3.82 24.82
CA LEU A 22 4.54 3.02 24.95
C LEU A 22 3.33 3.90 25.23
N TRP A 23 3.46 4.85 26.16
CA TRP A 23 2.39 5.81 26.47
C TRP A 23 2.13 6.74 25.28
N PHE A 24 3.19 7.25 24.65
CA PHE A 24 3.10 8.11 23.49
C PHE A 24 2.39 7.39 22.33
N ASN A 25 2.72 6.13 22.08
CA ASN A 25 2.06 5.35 21.03
C ASN A 25 0.60 5.03 21.39
N ALA A 26 0.31 4.62 22.63
CA ALA A 26 -1.05 4.29 23.08
C ALA A 26 -2.01 5.50 23.07
N PHE A 27 -1.50 6.71 23.31
CA PHE A 27 -2.28 7.95 23.28
C PHE A 27 -2.18 8.72 21.95
N SER A 28 -1.31 8.30 21.04
CA SER A 28 -1.26 8.87 19.69
C SER A 28 -2.39 8.30 18.85
N THR A 29 -3.11 9.17 18.15
CA THR A 29 -4.04 8.73 17.11
C THR A 29 -3.25 8.11 15.97
N ALA A 30 -3.67 6.93 15.51
CA ALA A 30 -3.11 6.32 14.31
C ALA A 30 -3.13 7.32 13.16
N SER A 31 -2.08 7.34 12.35
CA SER A 31 -1.98 8.25 11.20
C SER A 31 -3.18 8.06 10.29
N ASP A 32 -3.72 9.17 9.78
CA ASP A 32 -4.85 9.15 8.86
C ASP A 32 -4.49 8.34 7.61
N VAL A 33 -5.24 7.26 7.40
CA VAL A 33 -5.11 6.45 6.18
C VAL A 33 -5.48 7.34 4.99
N PRO A 34 -4.67 7.35 3.91
CA PRO A 34 -4.95 8.19 2.76
C PRO A 34 -6.33 7.90 2.17
N LYS A 35 -7.09 8.98 1.91
CA LYS A 35 -8.33 8.92 1.15
C LYS A 35 -7.98 8.84 -0.33
N VAL A 36 -8.30 7.71 -0.96
CA VAL A 36 -8.04 7.45 -2.38
C VAL A 36 -9.25 7.74 -3.24
N GLU A 37 -9.02 8.14 -4.50
CA GLU A 37 -10.11 8.28 -5.49
C GLU A 37 -10.62 6.89 -5.91
N LEU A 38 -11.90 6.62 -5.68
CA LEU A 38 -12.51 5.36 -6.07
C LEU A 38 -12.63 5.24 -7.60
N PRO A 39 -12.71 4.02 -8.15
CA PRO A 39 -12.94 3.82 -9.57
C PRO A 39 -14.15 4.63 -10.07
N PRO A 40 -14.05 5.31 -11.23
CA PRO A 40 -15.11 6.19 -11.72
C PRO A 40 -16.43 5.45 -12.00
N GLY A 41 -16.37 4.13 -12.25
CA GLY A 41 -17.53 3.27 -12.44
C GLY A 41 -18.22 2.82 -11.15
N GLY A 42 -17.73 3.19 -9.97
CA GLY A 42 -18.29 2.75 -8.68
C GLY A 42 -18.13 1.25 -8.41
N GLU A 43 -17.27 0.58 -9.17
CA GLU A 43 -16.98 -0.86 -9.01
C GLU A 43 -16.41 -1.12 -7.62
N LYS A 44 -17.06 -2.02 -6.87
CA LYS A 44 -16.63 -2.43 -5.51
C LYS A 44 -15.70 -3.63 -5.51
N GLN A 45 -15.58 -4.30 -6.65
CA GLN A 45 -14.78 -5.50 -6.84
C GLN A 45 -14.01 -5.35 -8.16
N CYS A 46 -12.69 -5.38 -8.07
CA CYS A 46 -11.80 -5.41 -9.22
C CYS A 46 -11.07 -6.75 -9.21
N VAL A 47 -9.74 -6.77 -9.02
CA VAL A 47 -8.96 -8.01 -8.97
C VAL A 47 -9.06 -8.74 -7.63
N ALA A 48 -9.39 -8.04 -6.55
CA ALA A 48 -9.56 -8.61 -5.21
C ALA A 48 -10.28 -7.59 -4.28
N PRO A 49 -10.74 -8.03 -3.10
CA PRO A 49 -11.31 -7.13 -2.09
C PRO A 49 -10.29 -6.12 -1.55
N ALA A 50 -10.78 -4.95 -1.12
CA ALA A 50 -9.92 -3.87 -0.62
C ALA A 50 -9.10 -4.24 0.63
N ALA A 51 -9.57 -5.19 1.45
CA ALA A 51 -8.82 -5.67 2.61
C ALA A 51 -7.56 -6.45 2.16
N GLU A 52 -7.71 -7.33 1.18
CA GLU A 52 -6.62 -8.10 0.59
C GLU A 52 -5.62 -7.19 -0.13
N MET A 53 -6.11 -6.23 -0.93
CA MET A 53 -5.23 -5.29 -1.63
C MET A 53 -4.36 -4.47 -0.67
N ARG A 54 -4.89 -4.04 0.48
CA ARG A 54 -4.07 -3.34 1.48
C ARG A 54 -3.02 -4.24 2.13
N ALA A 55 -3.33 -5.53 2.31
CA ALA A 55 -2.44 -6.47 2.97
C ALA A 55 -1.33 -7.00 2.03
N SER A 56 -1.65 -7.26 0.76
CA SER A 56 -0.79 -8.09 -0.09
C SER A 56 -0.69 -7.68 -1.57
N HIS A 57 -1.20 -6.52 -2.01
CA HIS A 57 -1.20 -6.18 -3.44
C HIS A 57 0.19 -6.28 -4.11
N MET A 58 1.27 -5.91 -3.41
CA MET A 58 2.61 -5.98 -3.98
C MET A 58 3.15 -7.42 -4.05
N VAL A 59 2.75 -8.30 -3.12
CA VAL A 59 3.07 -9.72 -3.17
C VAL A 59 2.43 -10.34 -4.41
N MET A 60 1.13 -10.08 -4.60
CA MET A 60 0.38 -10.52 -5.78
C MET A 60 1.00 -10.01 -7.09
N LEU A 61 1.41 -8.74 -7.16
CA LEU A 61 2.06 -8.19 -8.36
C LEU A 61 3.41 -8.86 -8.65
N ASN A 62 4.21 -9.17 -7.63
CA ASN A 62 5.49 -9.87 -7.80
C ASN A 62 5.27 -11.31 -8.28
N GLU A 63 4.28 -12.01 -7.73
CA GLU A 63 3.91 -13.36 -8.18
C GLU A 63 3.46 -13.34 -9.63
N TRP A 64 2.56 -12.42 -10.01
CA TRP A 64 2.11 -12.30 -11.40
C TRP A 64 3.25 -11.96 -12.35
N ARG A 65 4.17 -11.09 -11.95
CA ARG A 65 5.36 -10.77 -12.74
C ARG A 65 6.18 -12.04 -13.00
N ASP A 66 6.44 -12.82 -11.95
CA ASP A 66 7.27 -14.02 -12.05
C ASP A 66 6.57 -15.11 -12.86
N GLU A 67 5.28 -15.33 -12.65
CA GLU A 67 4.47 -16.27 -13.43
C GLU A 67 4.45 -15.91 -14.92
N VAL A 68 4.24 -14.64 -15.27
CA VAL A 68 4.13 -14.20 -16.67
C VAL A 68 5.50 -14.18 -17.37
N LEU A 69 6.54 -13.70 -16.69
CA LEU A 69 7.86 -13.50 -17.29
C LEU A 69 8.78 -14.70 -17.18
N ARG A 70 8.75 -15.44 -16.06
CA ARG A 70 9.65 -16.59 -15.81
C ARG A 70 8.99 -17.90 -16.19
N ASP A 71 7.75 -18.10 -15.76
CA ASP A 71 7.06 -19.39 -15.97
C ASP A 71 6.22 -19.43 -17.26
N GLY A 72 5.99 -18.28 -17.89
CA GLY A 72 5.14 -18.16 -19.07
C GLY A 72 3.64 -18.38 -18.82
N LYS A 73 3.20 -18.45 -17.56
CA LYS A 73 1.81 -18.66 -17.14
C LYS A 73 1.02 -17.36 -17.25
N ARG A 74 0.19 -17.24 -18.27
CA ARG A 74 -0.60 -16.03 -18.59
C ARG A 74 -2.10 -16.21 -18.37
N THR A 75 -2.49 -17.12 -17.48
CA THR A 75 -3.90 -17.36 -17.15
C THR A 75 -4.54 -16.12 -16.54
N ALA A 76 -5.76 -15.80 -16.98
CA ALA A 76 -6.52 -14.67 -16.44
C ALA A 76 -7.08 -14.99 -15.06
N VAL A 77 -7.28 -13.95 -14.25
CA VAL A 77 -7.95 -14.03 -12.95
C VAL A 77 -9.40 -13.63 -13.15
N THR A 78 -10.33 -14.48 -12.70
CA THR A 78 -11.76 -14.21 -12.82
C THR A 78 -12.31 -13.71 -11.50
N VAL A 79 -12.94 -12.53 -11.50
CA VAL A 79 -13.62 -11.96 -10.33
C VAL A 79 -14.98 -11.46 -10.76
N GLY A 80 -16.04 -11.93 -10.10
CA GLY A 80 -17.42 -11.51 -10.40
C GLY A 80 -17.85 -11.79 -11.85
N GLY A 81 -17.24 -12.78 -12.52
CA GLY A 81 -17.51 -13.12 -13.91
C GLY A 81 -16.74 -12.28 -14.94
N LYS A 82 -15.91 -11.33 -14.50
CA LYS A 82 -14.98 -10.58 -15.36
C LYS A 82 -13.58 -11.19 -15.29
N GLU A 83 -12.96 -11.38 -16.44
CA GLU A 83 -11.58 -11.85 -16.56
C GLU A 83 -10.61 -10.68 -16.61
N TYR A 84 -9.53 -10.78 -15.82
CA TYR A 84 -8.44 -9.82 -15.77
C TYR A 84 -7.14 -10.50 -16.18
N ARG A 85 -6.44 -9.97 -17.17
CA ARG A 85 -5.13 -10.50 -17.57
C ARG A 85 -4.08 -10.09 -16.56
N LYS A 86 -3.27 -11.05 -16.09
CA LYS A 86 -2.18 -10.77 -15.14
C LYS A 86 -1.25 -9.68 -15.69
N GLY A 87 -1.26 -8.52 -15.03
CA GLY A 87 -0.44 -7.37 -15.38
C GLY A 87 -1.02 -6.05 -14.86
N LEU A 88 -0.15 -5.14 -14.46
CA LEU A 88 -0.54 -3.85 -13.87
C LEU A 88 -1.45 -3.04 -14.80
N GLN A 89 -1.02 -2.81 -16.05
CA GLN A 89 -1.77 -2.01 -17.03
C GLN A 89 -3.01 -2.73 -17.57
N MET A 90 -3.02 -4.07 -17.59
CA MET A 90 -4.09 -4.88 -18.18
C MET A 90 -5.16 -5.33 -17.19
N ALA A 91 -4.92 -5.19 -15.88
CA ALA A 91 -5.90 -5.54 -14.85
C ALA A 91 -6.19 -4.36 -13.92
N CYS A 92 -5.17 -3.87 -13.22
CA CYS A 92 -5.35 -2.86 -12.17
C CYS A 92 -5.79 -1.51 -12.76
N MET A 93 -5.18 -1.09 -13.88
CA MET A 93 -5.49 0.20 -14.51
C MET A 93 -6.83 0.22 -15.26
N GLU A 94 -7.51 -0.93 -15.41
CA GLU A 94 -8.90 -0.94 -15.91
C GLU A 94 -9.87 -0.32 -14.89
N CYS A 95 -9.59 -0.49 -13.60
CA CYS A 95 -10.34 0.12 -12.51
C CYS A 95 -9.72 1.44 -12.02
N HIS A 96 -8.39 1.48 -11.91
CA HIS A 96 -7.65 2.59 -11.31
C HIS A 96 -6.94 3.41 -12.37
N THR A 97 -7.70 4.23 -13.10
CA THR A 97 -7.19 4.96 -14.26
C THR A 97 -6.20 6.07 -13.91
N ASN A 98 -6.28 6.61 -12.68
CA ASN A 98 -5.43 7.68 -12.21
C ASN A 98 -4.42 7.19 -11.15
N LYS A 99 -3.15 7.03 -11.56
CA LYS A 99 -2.05 6.65 -10.67
C LYS A 99 -1.84 7.68 -9.54
N GLU A 100 -1.83 8.96 -9.86
CA GLU A 100 -1.50 10.04 -8.91
C GLU A 100 -2.53 10.14 -7.77
N LYS A 101 -3.81 9.92 -8.10
CA LYS A 101 -4.91 10.04 -7.14
C LYS A 101 -5.30 8.74 -6.42
N PHE A 102 -4.71 7.61 -6.82
CA PHE A 102 -4.98 6.31 -6.22
C PHE A 102 -3.71 5.64 -5.71
N CYS A 103 -2.83 5.22 -6.62
CA CYS A 103 -1.62 4.48 -6.28
C CYS A 103 -0.65 5.34 -5.45
N ASP A 104 -0.40 6.57 -5.89
CA ASP A 104 0.60 7.44 -5.26
C ASP A 104 0.17 7.89 -3.87
N SER A 105 -1.13 7.98 -3.58
CA SER A 105 -1.60 8.30 -2.22
C SER A 105 -1.10 7.30 -1.19
N CYS A 106 -1.10 6.01 -1.53
CA CYS A 106 -0.58 4.95 -0.66
C CYS A 106 0.95 4.86 -0.70
N HIS A 107 1.57 5.02 -1.88
CA HIS A 107 3.02 4.93 -2.02
C HIS A 107 3.76 6.10 -1.36
N LEU A 108 3.18 7.31 -1.41
CA LEU A 108 3.67 8.48 -0.66
C LEU A 108 3.47 8.27 0.84
N TYR A 109 2.29 7.81 1.27
CA TYR A 109 2.01 7.53 2.68
C TYR A 109 2.97 6.50 3.28
N THR A 110 3.27 5.43 2.54
CA THR A 110 4.22 4.39 2.97
C THR A 110 5.68 4.72 2.63
N SER A 111 5.93 5.88 2.00
CA SER A 111 7.26 6.34 1.57
C SER A 111 8.02 5.34 0.67
N VAL A 112 7.31 4.59 -0.16
CA VAL A 112 7.89 3.64 -1.12
C VAL A 112 7.84 4.20 -2.55
N LYS A 113 8.88 3.95 -3.33
CA LYS A 113 8.97 4.34 -4.74
C LYS A 113 9.05 3.10 -5.61
N PRO A 114 7.93 2.62 -6.18
CA PRO A 114 7.93 1.44 -7.03
C PRO A 114 8.63 1.72 -8.36
N TYR A 115 9.62 0.88 -8.71
CA TYR A 115 10.39 0.95 -9.95
C TYR A 115 9.63 0.47 -11.20
N CYS A 116 8.42 -0.07 -11.03
CA CYS A 116 7.63 -0.57 -12.15
C CYS A 116 7.39 0.51 -13.23
N TRP A 117 7.29 1.77 -12.82
CA TRP A 117 7.06 2.92 -13.71
C TRP A 117 8.30 3.39 -14.46
N ASP A 118 9.47 2.84 -14.16
CA ASP A 118 10.70 3.12 -14.93
C ASP A 118 10.59 2.52 -16.35
N CYS A 119 9.72 1.53 -16.53
CA CYS A 119 9.44 0.89 -17.82
C CYS A 119 7.95 0.92 -18.21
N HIS A 120 7.03 0.91 -17.24
CA HIS A 120 5.59 0.94 -17.54
C HIS A 120 5.06 2.37 -17.67
N LEU A 121 4.17 2.58 -18.65
CA LEU A 121 3.49 3.86 -18.86
C LEU A 121 2.14 3.89 -18.14
N THR A 122 1.80 5.02 -17.51
CA THR A 122 0.41 5.24 -17.07
C THR A 122 -0.53 5.35 -18.27
N PRO A 123 -1.85 5.15 -18.10
CA PRO A 123 -2.82 5.36 -19.17
C PRO A 123 -2.76 6.78 -19.77
N GLY A 124 -2.45 7.79 -18.96
CA GLY A 124 -2.27 9.17 -19.42
C GLY A 124 -1.01 9.36 -20.27
N GLN A 125 0.10 8.72 -19.90
CA GLN A 125 1.35 8.76 -20.68
C GLN A 125 1.23 7.98 -21.98
N ALA A 126 0.65 6.78 -21.95
CA ALA A 126 0.47 5.95 -23.15
C ALA A 126 -0.32 6.66 -24.25
N LYS A 127 -1.33 7.48 -23.89
CA LYS A 127 -2.10 8.27 -24.86
C LYS A 127 -1.29 9.40 -25.51
N LYS A 128 -0.32 9.98 -24.80
CA LYS A 128 0.49 11.10 -25.32
C LYS A 128 1.57 10.64 -26.29
N GLU A 129 2.10 9.43 -26.10
CA GLU A 129 3.16 8.83 -26.94
C GLU A 129 2.62 8.25 -28.26
N THR A 130 1.32 8.02 -28.37
CA THR A 130 0.65 7.52 -29.58
C THR A 130 0.20 8.62 -30.56
N HIS A 131 0.53 9.88 -30.26
CA HIS A 131 0.24 11.06 -31.08
C HIS A 131 1.54 11.80 -31.40
#